data_AF-A0A8D8TI10-F1
#
_entry.id   AF-A0A8D8TI10-F1
#
_cell.length_a   1.000
_cell.length_b   1.000
_cell.length_c   1.000
_cell.angle_alpha   90.00
_cell.angle_beta   90.00
_cell.angle_gamma   90.00
#
_symmetry.space_group_name_H-M   'P 1'
#
loop_
_entity.id
_entity.type
_entity.pdbx_description
1 polymer ?
#
loop_
_entity_poly.entity_id
_entity_poly.type
_entity_poly.pdbx_seq_one_letter_code
_entity_poly.pdbx_strand_id
1 'polypeptide(L)'
;MYINEYSDVPYEAVSYLTGECNYGGRVTDDWDRRCLNTILANFINQGVVLEPKYLFSQDSKKYGLPIGYEYEEFIKLIQNLPAIPSPEVYGLHDNSGITKDLQGSQLLFQTILLVQASGGSVAGGTDAIVFAICDDTISKVKINL
;
A
#
# COMPACT_ATOMS: atom_id res chain seq x y z
N MET A 1 -1.43 16.95 28.50
CA MET A 1 -2.50 16.04 28.95
C MET A 1 -2.06 14.64 28.56
N TYR A 2 -1.87 13.78 29.56
CA TYR A 2 -1.18 12.48 29.55
C TYR A 2 0.35 12.48 29.32
N ILE A 3 0.89 12.96 28.19
CA ILE A 3 2.36 12.87 27.95
C ILE A 3 3.17 13.80 28.86
N ASN A 4 2.68 15.03 29.11
CA ASN A 4 3.38 16.03 29.93
C ASN A 4 3.32 15.74 31.45
N GLU A 5 2.67 14.66 31.86
CA GLU A 5 2.55 14.26 33.27
C GLU A 5 3.63 13.27 33.69
N TYR A 6 4.38 12.72 32.73
CA TYR A 6 5.50 11.80 32.96
C TYR A 6 6.84 12.53 32.81
N SER A 7 7.86 12.10 33.57
CA SER A 7 9.24 12.59 33.42
C SER A 7 9.85 12.22 32.07
N ASP A 8 9.46 11.05 31.57
CA ASP A 8 9.96 10.43 30.37
C ASP A 8 8.80 10.16 29.40
N VAL A 9 9.09 10.12 28.11
CA VAL A 9 8.08 9.86 27.09
C VAL A 9 7.53 8.43 27.26
N PRO A 10 6.23 8.23 27.52
CA PRO A 10 5.67 6.92 27.80
C PRO A 10 5.37 6.16 26.51
N TYR A 11 6.41 5.74 25.77
CA TYR A 11 6.29 5.11 24.44
C TYR A 11 5.32 3.93 24.41
N GLU A 12 5.35 3.07 25.42
CA GLU A 12 4.46 1.90 25.51
C GLU A 12 2.97 2.31 25.58
N ALA A 13 2.65 3.33 26.38
CA ALA A 13 1.29 3.84 26.49
C ALA A 13 0.81 4.49 25.19
N VAL A 14 1.69 5.26 24.51
CA VAL A 14 1.35 5.91 23.23
C VAL A 14 1.16 4.86 22.13
N SER A 15 2.03 3.85 22.07
CA SER A 15 1.92 2.74 21.13
C SER A 15 0.65 1.92 21.38
N TYR A 16 0.33 1.59 22.63
CA TYR A 16 -0.89 0.86 22.97
C TYR A 16 -2.16 1.64 22.60
N LEU A 17 -2.22 2.92 22.98
CA LEU A 17 -3.38 3.75 22.69
C LEU A 17 -3.59 3.93 21.17
N THR A 18 -2.50 4.07 20.41
CA THR A 18 -2.59 4.20 18.95
C THR A 18 -2.90 2.87 18.29
N GLY A 19 -2.10 1.84 18.56
CA GLY A 19 -2.20 0.52 17.95
C GLY A 19 -3.47 -0.23 18.31
N GLU A 20 -3.78 -0.36 19.60
CA GLU A 20 -4.89 -1.19 20.08
C GLU A 20 -6.21 -0.41 20.16
N CYS A 21 -6.19 0.79 20.75
CA CYS A 21 -7.44 1.53 21.01
C CYS A 21 -7.95 2.30 19.78
N ASN A 22 -7.08 2.97 19.01
CA ASN A 22 -7.51 3.77 17.86
C ASN A 22 -7.70 2.93 16.60
N TYR A 23 -6.69 2.14 16.24
CA TYR A 23 -6.72 1.34 15.01
C TYR A 23 -7.11 -0.12 15.24
N GLY A 24 -6.74 -0.72 16.38
CA GLY A 24 -6.88 -2.15 16.66
C GLY A 24 -8.33 -2.66 16.64
N GLY A 25 -9.30 -1.83 17.02
CA GLY A 25 -10.72 -2.17 16.92
C GLY A 25 -11.23 -2.40 15.49
N ARG A 26 -10.47 -2.00 14.46
CA ARG A 26 -10.78 -2.25 13.04
C ARG A 26 -10.03 -3.46 12.47
N VAL A 27 -9.10 -4.03 13.23
CA VAL A 27 -8.22 -5.10 12.80
C VAL A 27 -8.64 -6.41 13.45
N THR A 28 -9.24 -7.28 12.65
CA THR A 28 -9.82 -8.54 13.13
C THR A 28 -8.84 -9.69 13.13
N ASP A 29 -7.82 -9.66 12.26
CA ASP A 29 -6.82 -10.72 12.14
C ASP A 29 -5.56 -10.43 12.97
N ASP A 30 -5.01 -11.46 13.61
CA ASP A 30 -3.83 -11.31 14.48
C ASP A 30 -2.56 -10.97 13.69
N TRP A 31 -2.44 -11.41 12.43
CA TRP A 31 -1.30 -11.06 11.57
C TRP A 31 -1.39 -9.61 11.13
N ASP A 32 -2.59 -9.13 10.79
CA ASP A 32 -2.80 -7.72 10.49
C ASP A 32 -2.50 -6.83 11.70
N ARG A 33 -2.86 -7.29 12.92
CA ARG A 33 -2.54 -6.56 14.16
C ARG A 33 -1.03 -6.49 14.38
N ARG A 34 -0.33 -7.61 14.17
CA ARG A 34 1.13 -7.66 14.25
C ARG A 34 1.78 -6.73 13.20
N CYS A 35 1.27 -6.74 11.97
CA CYS A 35 1.74 -5.87 10.89
C CYS A 35 1.57 -4.40 11.27
N LEU A 36 0.38 -4.02 11.75
CA LEU A 36 0.09 -2.66 12.20
C LEU A 36 1.05 -2.20 13.30
N ASN A 37 1.24 -3.01 14.35
CA ASN A 37 2.12 -2.67 15.45
C ASN A 37 3.60 -2.58 15.01
N THR A 38 4.00 -3.38 14.01
CA THR A 38 5.34 -3.30 13.41
C THR A 38 5.54 -1.99 12.65
N ILE A 39 4.56 -1.56 11.85
CA ILE A 39 4.60 -0.26 11.16
C ILE A 39 4.66 0.87 12.19
N LEU A 40 3.83 0.80 13.23
CA LEU A 40 3.74 1.82 14.27
C LEU A 40 5.07 2.01 15.02
N ALA A 41 5.82 0.92 15.26
CA ALA A 41 7.11 0.97 15.95
C ALA A 41 8.16 1.84 15.23
N ASN A 42 8.05 2.02 13.91
CA ASN A 42 8.93 2.93 13.16
C ASN A 42 8.64 4.41 13.44
N PHE A 43 7.43 4.75 13.90
CA PHE A 43 7.03 6.12 14.18
C PHE A 43 7.07 6.47 15.67
N ILE A 44 6.86 5.49 16.55
CA ILE A 44 6.86 5.67 18.00
C ILE A 44 8.06 4.94 18.59
N ASN A 45 9.20 5.63 18.62
CA ASN A 45 10.41 5.13 19.25
C ASN A 45 11.31 6.29 19.71
N GLN A 46 12.35 5.94 20.45
CA GLN A 46 13.28 6.91 21.01
C GLN A 46 14.15 7.60 19.94
N GLY A 47 14.47 6.90 18.84
CA GLY A 47 15.25 7.44 17.73
C GLY A 47 14.58 8.64 17.06
N VAL A 48 13.25 8.60 16.90
CA VAL A 48 12.46 9.72 16.35
C VAL A 48 12.63 11.01 17.16
N VAL A 49 12.84 10.91 18.48
CA VAL A 49 13.00 12.08 19.36
C VAL A 49 14.47 12.49 19.48
N LEU A 50 15.39 11.51 19.57
CA LEU A 50 16.79 11.77 19.84
C LEU A 50 17.64 12.05 18.61
N GLU A 51 17.22 11.58 17.43
CA GLU A 51 17.99 11.70 16.19
C GLU A 51 17.39 12.77 15.26
N PRO A 52 18.03 13.95 15.13
CA PRO A 52 17.50 15.03 14.29
C PRO A 52 17.42 14.69 12.80
N LYS A 53 18.08 13.61 12.36
CA LYS A 53 18.11 13.12 10.98
C LYS A 53 17.42 11.77 10.83
N TYR A 54 16.50 11.44 11.73
CA TYR A 54 15.72 10.22 11.64
C TYR A 54 14.95 10.18 10.30
N LEU A 55 15.02 9.04 9.62
CA LEU A 55 14.33 8.79 8.35
C LEU A 55 13.33 7.66 8.56
N PHE A 56 12.10 7.88 8.12
CA PHE A 56 11.02 6.90 8.18
C PHE A 56 11.11 5.85 7.06
N SER A 57 11.90 6.11 6.01
CA SER A 57 12.15 5.20 4.90
C SER A 57 13.61 5.31 4.47
N GLN A 58 14.24 4.19 4.15
CA GLN A 58 15.65 4.14 3.75
C GLN A 58 15.87 4.66 2.33
N ASP A 59 14.85 4.47 1.48
CA ASP A 59 14.87 4.74 0.05
C ASP A 59 14.94 6.23 -0.30
N SER A 60 14.46 7.11 0.60
CA SER A 60 14.41 8.54 0.30
C SER A 60 14.60 9.41 1.54
N LYS A 61 15.65 10.23 1.48
CA LYS A 61 15.96 11.29 2.45
C LYS A 61 14.85 12.34 2.62
N LYS A 62 13.79 12.28 1.79
CA LYS A 62 12.64 13.19 1.85
C LYS A 62 11.63 12.80 2.93
N TYR A 63 11.63 11.54 3.37
CA TYR A 63 10.74 11.04 4.43
C TYR A 63 11.44 11.10 5.78
N GLY A 64 11.84 12.31 6.19
CA GLY A 64 12.47 12.56 7.48
C GLY A 64 11.67 13.51 8.36
N LEU A 65 12.23 13.83 9.51
CA LEU A 65 11.71 14.88 10.39
C LEU A 65 11.84 16.28 9.74
N PRO A 66 10.89 17.18 9.98
CA PRO A 66 11.04 18.59 9.60
C PRO A 66 12.19 19.24 10.40
N ILE A 67 12.80 20.26 9.80
CA ILE A 67 13.99 20.92 10.36
C ILE A 67 13.63 21.80 11.59
N GLY A 68 12.36 22.20 11.72
CA GLY A 68 11.87 22.87 12.91
C GLY A 68 10.41 22.53 13.20
N TYR A 69 9.84 23.29 14.15
CA TYR A 69 8.56 22.97 14.79
C TYR A 69 7.44 23.91 14.35
N GLU A 70 7.69 24.77 13.35
CA GLU A 70 6.69 25.71 12.86
C GLU A 70 5.79 25.08 11.81
N TYR A 71 4.52 25.47 11.81
CA TYR A 71 3.51 24.98 10.87
C TYR A 71 3.97 25.08 9.40
N GLU A 72 4.61 26.19 9.02
CA GLU A 72 5.08 26.39 7.65
C GLU A 72 6.14 25.37 7.22
N GLU A 73 6.97 24.90 8.14
CA GLU A 73 8.02 23.93 7.84
C GLU A 73 7.44 22.54 7.59
N PHE A 74 6.40 22.16 8.35
CA PHE A 74 5.63 20.94 8.07
C PHE A 74 4.99 20.99 6.67
N ILE A 75 4.39 22.12 6.30
CA ILE A 75 3.77 22.28 4.97
C ILE A 75 4.83 22.19 3.86
N LYS A 76 5.98 22.86 4.03
CA LYS A 76 7.10 22.78 3.07
C LYS A 76 7.61 21.35 2.92
N LEU A 77 7.72 20.59 4.02
CA LEU A 77 8.11 19.17 3.98
C LEU A 77 7.11 18.35 3.16
N ILE A 78 5.81 18.46 3.46
CA ILE A 78 4.75 17.72 2.78
C ILE A 78 4.72 18.04 1.28
N GLN A 79 4.88 19.32 0.90
CA GLN A 79 4.91 19.74 -0.50
C GLN A 79 6.14 19.22 -1.27
N ASN A 80 7.24 18.93 -0.58
CA ASN A 80 8.45 18.37 -1.19
C ASN A 80 8.39 16.85 -1.40
N LEU A 81 7.36 16.17 -0.88
CA LEU A 81 7.17 14.74 -1.08
C LEU A 81 6.79 14.44 -2.54
N PRO A 82 7.26 13.32 -3.10
CA PRO A 82 6.89 12.94 -4.46
C PRO A 82 5.39 12.64 -4.56
N ALA A 83 4.76 13.08 -5.64
CA ALA A 83 3.34 12.83 -5.90
C ALA A 83 3.02 11.33 -6.06
N ILE A 84 4.00 10.55 -6.52
CA ILE A 84 3.93 9.10 -6.62
C ILE A 84 4.99 8.51 -5.67
N PRO A 85 4.61 8.09 -4.46
CA PRO A 85 5.53 7.47 -3.51
C PRO A 85 5.87 6.03 -3.89
N SER A 86 7.08 5.58 -3.52
CA SER A 86 7.49 4.18 -3.62
C SER A 86 6.68 3.31 -2.64
N PRO A 87 6.34 2.05 -2.98
CA PRO A 87 5.67 1.14 -2.06
C PRO A 87 6.41 0.93 -0.72
N GLU A 88 7.74 1.02 -0.71
CA GLU A 88 8.56 0.84 0.49
C GLU A 88 8.23 1.87 1.59
N VAL A 89 7.81 3.08 1.21
CA VAL A 89 7.40 4.14 2.15
C VAL A 89 6.24 3.68 3.03
N TYR A 90 5.43 2.74 2.54
CA TYR A 90 4.31 2.13 3.28
C TYR A 90 4.69 0.82 3.97
N GLY A 91 5.97 0.43 3.94
CA GLY A 91 6.44 -0.88 4.43
C GLY A 91 6.08 -2.04 3.50
N LEU A 92 5.80 -1.75 2.22
CA LEU A 92 5.46 -2.77 1.23
C LEU A 92 6.65 -3.09 0.33
N HIS A 93 6.65 -4.30 -0.22
CA HIS A 93 7.61 -4.70 -1.24
C HIS A 93 7.30 -4.04 -2.59
N ASP A 94 8.30 -3.69 -3.39
CA ASP A 94 8.18 -2.99 -4.69
C ASP A 94 7.15 -3.62 -5.65
N ASN A 95 7.11 -4.95 -5.70
CA ASN A 95 6.11 -5.71 -6.47
C ASN A 95 4.65 -5.37 -6.14
N SER A 96 4.34 -4.78 -4.98
CA SER A 96 2.97 -4.33 -4.68
C SER A 96 2.55 -3.17 -5.60
N GLY A 97 3.48 -2.31 -6.00
CA GLY A 97 3.24 -1.26 -7.00
C GLY A 97 2.86 -1.87 -8.35
N ILE A 98 3.62 -2.86 -8.82
CA ILE A 98 3.33 -3.60 -10.06
C ILE A 98 1.96 -4.27 -9.98
N THR A 99 1.65 -4.91 -8.86
CA THR A 99 0.36 -5.61 -8.65
C THR A 99 -0.81 -4.64 -8.71
N LYS A 100 -0.69 -3.48 -8.05
CA LYS A 100 -1.69 -2.41 -8.10
C LYS A 100 -1.92 -1.93 -9.53
N ASP A 101 -0.85 -1.65 -10.27
CA ASP A 101 -0.94 -1.14 -11.64
C ASP A 101 -1.53 -2.17 -12.61
N LEU A 102 -1.21 -3.45 -12.41
CA LEU A 102 -1.81 -4.56 -13.13
C LEU A 102 -3.32 -4.65 -12.86
N GLN A 103 -3.74 -4.60 -11.60
CA GLN A 103 -5.16 -4.61 -11.22
C GLN A 103 -5.91 -3.41 -11.79
N GLY A 104 -5.31 -2.22 -11.75
CA GLY A 104 -5.88 -1.02 -12.36
C GLY A 104 -6.07 -1.16 -13.87
N SER A 105 -5.09 -1.74 -14.56
CA SER A 105 -5.17 -2.01 -16.01
C SER A 105 -6.25 -3.04 -16.36
N GLN A 106 -6.37 -4.11 -15.57
CA GLN A 106 -7.42 -5.12 -15.73
C GLN A 106 -8.82 -4.52 -15.55
N LEU A 107 -9.01 -3.70 -14.51
CA LEU A 107 -10.28 -3.01 -14.26
C LEU A 107 -10.63 -2.07 -15.42
N LEU A 108 -9.65 -1.34 -15.94
CA LEU A 108 -9.83 -0.47 -17.11
C LEU A 108 -10.29 -1.28 -18.34
N PHE A 109 -9.63 -2.38 -18.67
CA PHE A 109 -10.04 -3.23 -19.80
C PHE A 109 -11.42 -3.85 -19.60
N GLN A 110 -11.74 -4.32 -18.39
CA GLN A 110 -13.05 -4.86 -18.08
C GLN A 110 -14.14 -3.78 -18.27
N THR A 111 -13.87 -2.56 -17.82
CA THR A 111 -14.79 -1.42 -17.98
C THR A 111 -14.99 -1.09 -19.45
N ILE A 112 -13.92 -1.07 -20.26
CA ILE A 112 -14.00 -0.85 -21.71
C ILE A 112 -14.86 -1.92 -22.39
N LEU A 113 -14.65 -3.20 -22.06
CA LEU A 113 -15.44 -4.31 -22.61
C LEU A 113 -16.93 -4.19 -22.27
N LEU A 114 -17.26 -3.81 -21.03
CA LEU A 114 -18.65 -3.61 -20.60
C LEU A 114 -19.31 -2.45 -21.37
N VAL A 115 -18.61 -1.34 -21.55
CA VAL A 115 -19.10 -0.20 -22.34
C VAL A 115 -19.28 -0.61 -23.81
N GLN A 116 -18.34 -1.36 -24.38
CA GLN A 116 -18.39 -1.77 -25.79
C GLN A 116 -19.50 -2.80 -26.05
N ALA A 117 -19.76 -3.72 -25.11
CA ALA A 117 -20.85 -4.68 -25.18
C ALA A 117 -22.24 -4.02 -25.14
N SER A 118 -22.35 -2.82 -24.55
CA SER A 118 -23.61 -2.04 -24.54
C SER A 118 -23.94 -1.36 -25.89
N GLY A 119 -22.97 -1.28 -26.81
CA GLY A 119 -23.08 -0.56 -28.09
C GLY A 119 -23.43 -1.41 -29.32
N GLY A 120 -23.54 -2.74 -29.18
CA GLY A 120 -23.92 -3.62 -30.30
C GLY A 120 -23.38 -5.02 -30.11
N SER A 121 -24.29 -5.96 -29.82
CA SER A 121 -23.98 -7.40 -29.83
C SER A 121 -23.62 -7.83 -31.25
N VAL A 122 -22.33 -8.04 -31.53
CA VAL A 122 -21.92 -8.87 -32.66
C VAL A 122 -22.14 -10.31 -32.23
N ALA A 123 -23.17 -10.93 -32.79
CA ALA A 123 -23.53 -12.32 -32.61
C ALA A 123 -22.43 -13.24 -33.16
N GLY A 124 -21.44 -13.53 -32.33
CA GLY A 124 -20.42 -14.56 -32.51
C GLY A 124 -20.05 -15.05 -31.11
N GLY A 125 -20.90 -15.92 -30.56
CA GLY A 125 -20.87 -16.31 -29.16
C GLY A 125 -19.48 -16.77 -28.72
N THR A 126 -19.10 -16.37 -27.51
CA THR A 126 -17.87 -16.72 -26.80
C THR A 126 -17.53 -18.22 -26.93
N ASP A 127 -18.55 -19.08 -27.01
CA ASP A 127 -18.43 -20.52 -27.21
C ASP A 127 -17.65 -20.91 -28.47
N ALA A 128 -17.86 -20.23 -29.61
CA ALA A 128 -17.15 -20.54 -30.85
C ALA A 128 -15.63 -20.28 -30.73
N ILE A 129 -15.27 -19.26 -29.95
CA ILE A 129 -13.87 -18.91 -29.67
C ILE A 129 -13.27 -19.94 -28.69
N VAL A 130 -14.03 -20.36 -27.68
CA VAL A 130 -13.60 -21.39 -26.72
C VAL A 130 -13.37 -22.73 -27.42
N PHE A 131 -14.28 -23.16 -28.31
CA PHE A 131 -14.11 -24.40 -29.08
C PHE A 131 -12.87 -24.35 -29.98
N ALA A 132 -12.60 -23.22 -30.65
CA ALA A 132 -11.40 -23.07 -31.47
C ALA A 132 -10.11 -23.14 -30.64
N ILE A 133 -10.09 -22.58 -29.42
CA ILE A 133 -8.94 -22.66 -28.51
C ILE A 133 -8.74 -24.09 -27.99
N CYS A 134 -9.83 -24.81 -27.68
CA CYS A 134 -9.79 -26.22 -27.27
C CYS A 134 -9.24 -27.12 -28.39
N ASP A 135 -9.66 -26.91 -29.64
CA ASP A 135 -9.15 -27.68 -30.78
C ASP A 135 -7.66 -27.40 -31.04
N ASP A 136 -7.22 -26.15 -30.93
CA ASP A 136 -5.80 -25.77 -31.07
C ASP A 136 -4.93 -26.39 -29.97
N THR A 137 -5.40 -26.38 -28.72
CA THR A 137 -4.67 -27.01 -27.60
C THR A 137 -4.61 -28.54 -27.74
N ILE A 138 -5.69 -29.19 -28.16
CA ILE A 138 -5.69 -30.64 -28.44
C ILE A 138 -4.69 -30.99 -29.56
N SER A 139 -4.62 -30.18 -30.61
CA SER A 139 -3.70 -30.40 -31.73
C SER A 139 -2.23 -30.34 -31.29
N LYS A 140 -1.88 -29.39 -30.40
CA LYS A 140 -0.52 -29.20 -29.88
C LYS A 140 -0.09 -30.28 -28.89
N VAL A 141 -1.03 -30.85 -28.13
CA VAL A 141 -0.76 -31.92 -27.16
C VAL A 141 -0.50 -33.26 -27.87
N LYS A 142 -1.18 -33.55 -28.99
CA LYS A 142 -1.04 -34.82 -29.72
C LYS A 142 0.27 -34.97 -30.51
N ILE A 143 1.06 -33.90 -30.66
CA ILE A 143 2.32 -33.92 -31.45
C ILE A 143 3.52 -34.41 -30.61
N ASN A 144 3.38 -34.58 -29.28
CA ASN A 144 4.49 -34.96 -28.38
C ASN A 144 4.36 -36.35 -27.73
N LEU A 145 3.70 -37.31 -28.40
CA LEU A 145 3.74 -38.75 -28.10
C LEU A 145 4.12 -39.53 -29.35
#